data_AF-A0A363NVE2-F1
#
_entry.id   AF-A0A363NVE2-F1
#
_cell.length_a   1.000
_cell.length_b   1.000
_cell.length_c   1.000
_cell.angle_alpha   90.00
_cell.angle_beta   90.00
_cell.angle_gamma   90.00
#
_symmetry.space_group_name_H-M   'P 1'
#
loop_
_entity.id
_entity.type
_entity.pdbx_description
1 polymer ?
#
loop_
_entity_poly.entity_id
_entity_poly.type
_entity_poly.pdbx_seq_one_letter_code
_entity_poly.pdbx_strand_id
1 'polypeptide(L)'
;MENKFKANREFISRSIWSDWRERLKDSEINGLRQRLEVMDREVLIDWLQWYNPKGNYTDRKCMDNGVKPLCKSKAVEYTYREILRNHTKKLYNNFSNGSIQLMFNN
;
A
#
# COMPACT_ATOMS: atom_id res chain seq x y z
N MET A 1 13.91 -17.75 41.17
CA MET A 1 13.95 -16.76 40.08
C MET A 1 14.50 -17.45 38.85
N GLU A 2 13.64 -17.83 37.91
CA GLU A 2 14.06 -18.43 36.65
C GLU A 2 13.63 -17.53 35.50
N ASN A 3 14.63 -17.03 34.77
CA ASN A 3 14.49 -16.20 33.59
C ASN A 3 13.88 -17.00 32.43
N LYS A 4 12.61 -16.74 32.09
CA LYS A 4 11.96 -17.24 30.88
C LYS A 4 11.96 -16.19 29.76
N PHE A 5 13.14 -15.68 29.41
CA PHE A 5 13.33 -14.95 28.15
C PHE A 5 13.80 -15.93 27.07
N LYS A 6 12.84 -16.55 26.39
CA LYS A 6 13.01 -17.19 25.07
C LYS A 6 11.63 -17.56 24.52
N ALA A 7 10.77 -16.56 24.38
CA ALA A 7 9.64 -16.67 23.47
C ALA A 7 10.19 -16.47 22.06
N ASN A 8 10.28 -17.57 21.33
CA ASN A 8 10.61 -17.68 19.93
C ASN A 8 10.07 -16.49 19.12
N ARG A 9 10.95 -15.56 18.76
CA ARG A 9 10.77 -14.75 17.55
C ARG A 9 11.01 -15.69 16.38
N GLU A 10 10.02 -16.54 16.12
CA GLU A 10 9.79 -17.09 14.80
C GLU A 10 9.42 -15.91 13.90
N PHE A 11 10.45 -15.17 13.49
CA PHE A 11 10.45 -14.33 12.31
C PHE A 11 10.42 -15.29 11.12
N ILE A 12 9.29 -16.01 10.97
CA ILE A 12 8.95 -16.68 9.73
C ILE A 12 8.91 -15.54 8.73
N SER A 13 9.95 -15.47 7.88
CA SER A 13 9.98 -14.62 6.72
C SER A 13 8.83 -15.07 5.82
N ARG A 14 7.61 -14.63 6.13
CA ARG A 14 6.51 -14.62 5.18
C ARG A 14 7.10 -13.89 4.00
N SER A 15 7.27 -14.61 2.89
CA SER A 15 7.75 -14.05 1.63
C SER A 15 7.07 -12.69 1.47
N ILE A 16 7.83 -11.63 1.21
CA ILE A 16 7.29 -10.26 1.09
C ILE A 16 6.14 -10.22 0.05
N TRP A 17 6.14 -11.20 -0.87
CA TRP A 17 5.12 -11.47 -1.89
C TRP A 17 3.83 -12.14 -1.38
N SER A 18 3.80 -12.60 -0.13
CA SER A 18 2.62 -13.17 0.52
C SER A 18 1.76 -12.13 1.24
N ASP A 19 2.31 -10.94 1.52
CA ASP A 19 1.51 -9.83 2.05
C ASP A 19 0.52 -9.37 0.97
N TRP A 20 -0.77 -9.47 1.29
CA TRP A 20 -1.83 -9.03 0.39
C TRP A 20 -1.73 -7.53 0.08
N ARG A 21 -1.11 -6.74 0.98
CA ARG A 21 -0.94 -5.30 0.80
C ARG A 21 0.06 -4.97 -0.30
N GLU A 22 1.14 -5.74 -0.39
CA GLU A 22 2.11 -5.68 -1.48
C GLU A 22 1.46 -6.09 -2.82
N ARG A 23 0.68 -7.18 -2.82
CA ARG A 23 -0.08 -7.59 -4.02
C ARG A 23 -1.10 -6.54 -4.47
N LEU A 24 -1.77 -5.85 -3.55
CA LEU A 24 -2.70 -4.78 -3.89
C LEU A 24 -1.96 -3.55 -4.46
N LYS A 25 -0.81 -3.19 -3.88
CA LYS A 25 0.06 -2.10 -4.37
C LYS A 25 0.50 -2.32 -5.82
N ASP A 26 0.77 -3.56 -6.19
CA ASP A 26 1.24 -3.95 -7.52
C ASP A 26 0.13 -4.42 -8.47
N SER A 27 -1.13 -4.33 -8.06
CA SER A 27 -2.28 -4.75 -8.88
C SER A 27 -2.38 -3.95 -10.18
N GLU A 28 -2.81 -4.62 -11.25
CA GLU A 28 -3.05 -4.00 -12.55
C GLU A 28 -4.11 -2.89 -12.48
N ILE A 29 -3.94 -1.82 -13.25
CA ILE A 29 -4.87 -0.68 -13.27
C ILE A 29 -6.23 -1.05 -13.87
N ASN A 30 -6.25 -1.95 -14.85
CA ASN A 30 -7.48 -2.42 -15.48
C ASN A 30 -8.37 -3.10 -14.45
N GLY A 31 -9.61 -2.61 -14.31
CA GLY A 31 -10.57 -3.13 -13.34
C GLY A 31 -10.25 -2.82 -11.88
N LEU A 32 -9.20 -2.04 -11.57
CA LEU A 32 -8.76 -1.79 -10.19
C LEU A 32 -9.87 -1.13 -9.36
N ARG A 33 -10.55 -0.13 -9.92
CA ARG A 33 -11.59 0.61 -9.22
C ARG A 33 -12.75 -0.30 -8.80
N GLN A 34 -13.22 -1.15 -9.71
CA GLN A 34 -14.29 -2.12 -9.44
C GLN A 34 -13.86 -3.11 -8.35
N ARG A 35 -12.62 -3.61 -8.38
CA ARG A 35 -12.11 -4.49 -7.33
C ARG A 35 -12.09 -3.80 -5.97
N LEU A 36 -11.60 -2.56 -5.91
CA LEU A 36 -11.57 -1.78 -4.66
C LEU A 36 -12.99 -1.49 -4.12
N GLU A 37 -13.98 -1.26 -4.99
CA GLU A 37 -15.38 -1.04 -4.59
C GLU A 37 -16.00 -2.26 -3.90
N VAL A 38 -15.57 -3.47 -4.26
CA VAL A 38 -16.02 -4.71 -3.62
C VAL A 38 -15.37 -4.94 -2.25
N MET A 39 -14.19 -4.36 -2.00
CA MET A 39 -13.50 -4.51 -0.72
C MET A 39 -14.21 -3.78 0.43
N ASP A 40 -14.03 -4.28 1.64
CA ASP A 40 -14.53 -3.63 2.85
C ASP A 40 -13.76 -2.35 3.15
N ARG A 41 -14.45 -1.38 3.78
CA ARG A 41 -13.87 -0.09 4.16
C ARG A 41 -12.65 -0.28 5.05
N GLU A 42 -12.73 -1.20 6.01
CA GLU A 42 -11.71 -1.49 7.01
C GLU A 42 -10.45 -2.05 6.34
N VAL A 43 -10.60 -2.90 5.32
CA VAL A 43 -9.46 -3.43 4.56
C VAL A 43 -8.76 -2.32 3.77
N LEU A 44 -9.53 -1.41 3.16
CA LEU A 44 -8.96 -0.27 2.46
C LEU A 44 -8.23 0.69 3.42
N ILE A 45 -8.80 0.94 4.60
CA ILE A 45 -8.17 1.76 5.64
C ILE A 45 -6.88 1.10 6.14
N ASP A 46 -6.88 -0.21 6.39
CA ASP A 46 -5.68 -0.94 6.82
C ASP A 46 -4.58 -0.86 5.75
N TRP A 47 -4.95 -0.99 4.47
CA TRP A 47 -4.01 -0.82 3.38
C TRP A 47 -3.43 0.60 3.33
N LEU A 48 -4.27 1.64 3.42
CA LEU A 48 -3.83 3.03 3.42
C LEU A 48 -2.92 3.35 4.61
N GLN A 49 -3.24 2.81 5.78
CA GLN A 49 -2.47 2.98 7.01
C GLN A 49 -1.12 2.24 6.95
N TRP A 50 -1.06 1.10 6.27
CA TRP A 50 0.19 0.40 5.99
C TRP A 50 1.04 1.17 4.96
N TYR A 51 0.42 1.62 3.87
CA TYR A 51 1.12 2.29 2.77
C TYR A 51 1.64 3.68 3.16
N ASN A 52 0.86 4.44 3.93
CA ASN A 52 1.26 5.72 4.48
C ASN A 52 0.93 5.80 5.99
N PRO A 53 1.86 5.35 6.86
CA PRO A 53 1.63 5.29 8.30
C PRO A 53 1.34 6.64 8.97
N LYS A 54 1.77 7.73 8.35
CA LYS A 54 1.58 9.10 8.85
C LYS A 54 0.22 9.69 8.47
N GLY A 55 -0.55 9.04 7.61
CA GLY A 55 -1.87 9.51 7.22
C GLY A 55 -2.91 9.35 8.34
N ASN A 56 -3.94 10.20 8.29
CA ASN A 56 -5.08 10.20 9.20
C ASN A 56 -6.21 9.37 8.60
N TYR A 57 -6.05 8.04 8.57
CA TYR A 57 -7.00 7.13 7.93
C TYR A 57 -7.87 6.34 8.91
N THR A 58 -7.34 6.01 10.09
CA THR A 58 -8.11 5.29 11.10
C THR A 58 -9.08 6.24 11.79
N ASP A 59 -10.25 5.73 12.17
CA ASP A 59 -11.30 6.54 12.80
C ASP A 59 -10.77 7.29 14.04
N ARG A 60 -9.92 6.62 14.85
CA ARG A 60 -9.22 7.23 15.98
C ARG A 60 -8.35 8.42 15.57
N LYS A 61 -7.47 8.25 14.58
CA LYS A 61 -6.62 9.36 14.09
C LYS A 61 -7.44 10.48 13.48
N CYS A 62 -8.53 10.16 12.78
CA CYS A 62 -9.42 11.18 12.25
C CYS A 62 -10.00 12.02 13.41
N MET A 63 -10.55 11.37 14.44
CA MET A 63 -11.09 12.05 15.63
C MET A 63 -10.03 12.88 16.37
N ASP A 64 -8.85 12.31 16.62
CA ASP A 64 -7.74 13.00 17.30
C ASP A 64 -7.27 14.26 16.56
N ASN A 65 -7.43 14.30 15.23
CA ASN A 65 -7.07 15.44 14.39
C ASN A 65 -8.28 16.33 14.01
N GLY A 66 -9.46 16.11 14.58
CA GLY A 66 -10.67 16.89 14.28
C GLY A 66 -11.21 16.70 12.86
N VAL A 67 -10.86 15.59 12.19
CA VAL A 67 -11.29 15.25 10.83
C VAL A 67 -12.38 14.16 10.89
N LYS A 68 -13.33 14.21 9.96
CA LYS A 68 -14.36 13.16 9.86
C LYS A 68 -13.74 11.82 9.45
N PRO A 69 -14.18 10.69 10.05
CA PRO A 69 -13.77 9.35 9.62
C PRO A 69 -13.96 9.12 8.13
N LEU A 70 -13.06 8.33 7.54
CA LEU A 70 -13.08 8.05 6.12
C LEU A 70 -14.24 7.11 5.77
N CYS A 71 -15.13 7.55 4.86
CA CYS A 71 -16.18 6.70 4.30
C CYS A 71 -15.62 5.76 3.22
N LYS A 72 -16.36 4.68 2.91
CA LYS A 72 -15.92 3.65 1.94
C LYS A 72 -15.54 4.24 0.58
N SER A 73 -16.34 5.13 0.02
CA SER A 73 -16.05 5.75 -1.28
C SER A 73 -14.75 6.56 -1.27
N LYS A 74 -14.47 7.28 -0.18
CA LYS A 74 -13.20 8.01 -0.01
C LYS A 74 -12.01 7.07 0.16
N ALA A 75 -12.17 5.97 0.89
CA ALA A 75 -11.12 4.97 1.05
C ALA A 75 -10.76 4.31 -0.30
N VAL A 76 -11.77 3.99 -1.12
CA VAL A 76 -11.57 3.49 -2.50
C VAL A 76 -10.82 4.53 -3.34
N GLU A 77 -11.29 5.77 -3.34
CA GLU A 77 -10.68 6.87 -4.11
C GLU A 77 -9.20 7.05 -3.76
N TYR A 78 -8.88 7.10 -2.47
CA TYR A 78 -7.51 7.32 -2.00
C TYR A 78 -6.60 6.12 -2.32
N THR A 79 -7.10 4.91 -2.12
CA THR A 79 -6.36 3.68 -2.46
C THR A 79 -6.05 3.62 -3.95
N TYR A 80 -7.06 3.88 -4.80
CA TYR A 80 -6.90 3.90 -6.25
C TYR A 80 -5.83 4.92 -6.69
N ARG A 81 -5.89 6.15 -6.15
CA ARG A 81 -4.94 7.22 -6.47
C ARG A 81 -3.51 6.85 -6.11
N GLU A 82 -3.27 6.25 -4.95
CA GLU A 82 -1.91 5.86 -4.54
C GLU A 82 -1.35 4.72 -5.39
N ILE A 83 -2.17 3.71 -5.72
CA ILE A 83 -1.76 2.63 -6.62
C ILE A 83 -1.45 3.18 -8.02
N LEU A 84 -2.33 4.04 -8.55
CA LEU A 84 -2.12 4.67 -9.87
C LEU A 84 -0.81 5.48 -9.89
N ARG A 85 -0.55 6.26 -8.83
CA ARG A 85 0.68 7.04 -8.70
C ARG A 85 1.93 6.15 -8.72
N ASN A 86 1.88 4.98 -8.07
CA ASN A 86 2.99 4.03 -8.10
C ASN A 86 3.24 3.46 -9.49
N HIS A 87 2.17 3.12 -10.23
CA HIS A 87 2.28 2.70 -11.62
C HIS A 87 2.88 3.79 -12.50
N THR A 88 2.42 5.03 -12.39
CA THR A 88 2.98 6.16 -13.15
C THR A 88 4.47 6.36 -12.85
N LYS A 89 4.88 6.29 -11.58
CA LYS A 89 6.30 6.37 -11.19
C LYS A 89 7.13 5.23 -11.78
N LYS A 90 6.63 3.99 -11.73
CA LYS A 90 7.31 2.83 -12.32
C LYS A 90 7.49 2.98 -13.82
N LEU A 91 6.44 3.40 -14.53
CA LEU A 91 6.52 3.68 -15.96
C LEU A 91 7.59 4.74 -16.26
N TYR A 92 7.55 5.88 -15.57
CA TYR A 92 8.54 6.95 -15.74
C TYR A 92 9.98 6.46 -15.51
N ASN A 93 10.22 5.71 -14.44
CA ASN A 93 11.54 5.16 -14.14
C ASN A 93 12.00 4.15 -15.22
N ASN A 94 11.10 3.32 -15.74
CA ASN A 94 11.41 2.40 -16.82
C ASN A 94 11.77 3.14 -18.11
N PHE A 95 11.04 4.20 -18.45
CA PHE A 95 11.37 5.05 -19.59
C PHE A 95 12.73 5.74 -19.43
N SER A 96 13.02 6.28 -18.23
CA SER A 96 14.30 6.94 -17.93
C SER A 96 15.49 5.99 -17.94
N ASN A 97 15.32 4.72 -17.53
CA ASN A 97 16.42 3.75 -17.53
C ASN A 97 16.62 3.11 -18.92
N GLY A 98 15.56 3.03 -19.74
CA GLY A 98 15.65 2.55 -21.12
C GLY A 98 16.39 3.53 -22.05
N SER A 99 16.26 4.85 -21.83
CA SER A 99 17.00 5.86 -22.59
C SER A 99 18.50 5.90 -22.26
N ILE A 100 18.89 5.52 -21.04
CA ILE A 100 20.31 5.44 -20.65
C ILE A 100 21.00 4.24 -21.33
N GLN A 101 20.31 3.10 -21.52
CA GLN A 101 20.90 1.92 -22.18
C GLN A 101 21.17 2.12 -23.67
N LEU A 102 20.46 3.01 -24.36
CA LEU A 102 20.70 3.30 -25.78
C LEU A 102 21.90 4.23 -26.03
N MET A 103 22.49 4.83 -25.00
CA MET A 103 23.60 5.79 -25.14
C MET A 103 25.00 5.16 -24.95
N PHE A 104 25.10 3.90 -24.55
CA PHE A 104 26.37 3.23 -24.25
C PHE A 104 26.78 2.12 -25.22
N ASN A 105 26.06 1.93 -26.32
CA ASN A 105 26.47 1.04 -27.41
C ASN A 105 26.95 1.89 -28.61
N ASN A 106 28.20 2.36 -28.55
CA ASN A 106 28.99 2.80 -29.70
C ASN A 106 30.43 2.32 -29.53
#